data_AF-X0YCA5-F1
#
_entry.id   AF-X0YCA5-F1
#
_cell.length_a   1.000
_cell.length_b   1.000
_cell.length_c   1.000
_cell.angle_alpha   90.00
_cell.angle_beta   90.00
_cell.angle_gamma   90.00
#
_symmetry.space_group_name_H-M   'P 1'
#
loop_
_entity.id
_entity.type
_entity.pdbx_description
1 polymer ?
#
loop_
_entity_poly.entity_id
_entity_poly.type
_entity_poly.pdbx_seq_one_letter_code
_entity_poly.pdbx_strand_id
1 'polypeptide(L)'
;MTGDLVVQANTNDNPFIYLDMYSDSLQRYGRLYFQKSHNDTVGTMTTTLDGDWIGNIKYMGTNNVGVFTGGAYMSVQQTGAAGAYVPTEMEWVTYTNAAPNLRQFVLNSDGSTTVT
;
A
#
# COMPACT_ATOMS: atom_id res chain seq x y z
N MET A 1 -15.63 -12.88 3.83
CA MET A 1 -15.10 -12.63 5.18
C MET A 1 -14.47 -11.25 5.16
N THR A 2 -14.93 -10.33 5.99
CA THR A 2 -14.28 -9.03 6.19
C THR A 2 -13.32 -9.17 7.36
N GLY A 3 -12.01 -9.13 7.08
CA GLY A 3 -11.02 -8.90 8.12
C GLY A 3 -10.90 -7.40 8.32
N ASP A 4 -11.12 -6.92 9.55
CA ASP A 4 -10.98 -5.50 9.87
C ASP A 4 -10.17 -5.34 11.15
N LEU A 5 -9.28 -4.36 11.14
CA LEU A 5 -8.57 -3.85 12.31
C LEU A 5 -8.82 -2.34 12.32
N VAL A 6 -9.68 -1.90 13.24
CA VAL A 6 -9.97 -0.48 13.45
C VAL A 6 -9.25 -0.01 14.72
N VAL A 7 -8.38 0.99 14.57
CA VAL A 7 -7.74 1.70 15.69
C VAL A 7 -8.20 3.15 15.64
N GLN A 8 -9.03 3.55 16.60
CA GLN A 8 -9.69 4.87 16.62
C GLN A 8 -9.52 5.56 17.97
N ALA A 9 -9.23 6.86 17.94
CA ALA A 9 -9.29 7.74 19.09
C ALA A 9 -10.55 8.64 18.98
N ASN A 10 -11.24 8.89 20.09
CA ASN A 10 -12.51 9.63 20.14
C ASN A 10 -12.39 10.98 20.88
N THR A 11 -11.19 11.56 20.87
CA THR A 11 -10.79 12.80 21.56
C THR A 11 -9.84 13.60 20.66
N ASN A 12 -9.30 14.73 21.12
CA ASN A 12 -8.28 15.52 20.39
C ASN A 12 -6.90 14.81 20.31
N ASP A 13 -6.89 13.47 20.30
CA ASP A 13 -5.70 12.63 20.37
C ASP A 13 -5.51 11.83 19.08
N ASN A 14 -4.32 11.25 18.90
CA ASN A 14 -3.99 10.42 17.74
C ASN A 14 -4.05 8.92 18.09
N PRO A 15 -4.63 8.08 17.23
CA PRO A 15 -4.44 6.64 17.35
C PRO A 15 -3.01 6.25 16.98
N PHE A 16 -2.44 5.27 17.67
CA PHE A 16 -1.10 4.75 17.40
C PHE A 16 -1.13 3.24 17.17
N ILE A 17 -0.24 2.76 16.32
CA ILE A 17 0.11 1.34 16.19
C ILE A 17 1.61 1.24 16.42
N TYR A 18 2.02 0.51 17.45
CA TYR A 18 3.42 0.23 17.76
C TYR A 18 3.80 -1.17 17.24
N LEU A 19 4.97 -1.27 16.59
CA LEU A 19 5.58 -2.52 16.14
C LEU A 19 6.97 -2.63 16.77
N ASP A 20 7.01 -2.87 18.08
CA ASP A 20 8.25 -2.85 18.83
C ASP A 20 9.00 -4.19 18.78
N MET A 21 10.32 -4.10 18.59
CA MET A 21 11.23 -5.23 18.69
C MET A 21 12.43 -4.82 19.53
N TYR A 22 12.78 -5.66 20.50
CA TYR A 22 14.01 -5.57 21.26
C TYR A 22 14.89 -6.77 20.93
N SER A 23 16.10 -6.52 20.42
CA SER A 23 17.07 -7.59 20.13
C SER A 23 18.49 -7.06 20.21
N ASP A 24 19.40 -7.88 20.73
CA ASP A 24 20.85 -7.71 20.72
C ASP A 24 21.53 -8.34 19.49
N SER A 25 20.73 -8.91 18.57
CA SER A 25 21.21 -9.60 17.37
C SER A 25 21.12 -8.70 16.14
N LEU A 26 22.20 -8.70 15.33
CA LEU A 26 22.36 -7.82 14.16
C LEU A 26 21.34 -8.02 13.01
N GLN A 27 20.56 -9.11 13.02
CA GLN A 27 19.72 -9.51 11.88
C GLN A 27 18.22 -9.58 12.22
N ARG A 28 17.76 -8.77 13.17
CA ARG A 28 16.36 -8.74 13.61
C ARG A 28 15.74 -7.38 13.28
N TYR A 29 14.53 -7.39 12.74
CA TYR A 29 13.78 -6.19 12.36
C TYR A 29 12.26 -6.42 12.40
N GLY A 30 11.51 -5.39 12.82
CA GLY A 30 10.04 -5.36 12.71
C GLY A 30 9.59 -5.31 11.25
N ARG A 31 8.42 -5.86 10.95
CA ARG A 31 7.91 -5.96 9.57
C ARG A 31 6.41 -5.74 9.51
N LEU A 32 5.98 -5.01 8.47
CA LEU A 32 4.61 -4.98 8.00
C LEU A 32 4.59 -5.60 6.60
N TYR A 33 3.73 -6.60 6.39
CA TYR A 33 3.64 -7.30 5.12
C TYR A 33 2.30 -7.07 4.45
N PHE A 34 2.35 -6.67 3.18
CA PHE A 34 1.22 -6.70 2.25
C PHE A 34 1.44 -7.90 1.32
N GLN A 35 0.54 -8.87 1.35
CA GLN A 35 0.65 -10.11 0.58
C GLN A 35 -0.68 -10.38 -0.13
N LYS A 36 -0.60 -10.75 -1.41
CA LYS A 36 -1.73 -11.11 -2.24
C LYS A 36 -1.51 -12.49 -2.83
N SER A 37 -2.59 -13.27 -2.87
CA SER A 37 -2.72 -14.48 -3.68
C SER A 37 -3.77 -14.18 -4.76
N HIS A 38 -3.62 -14.75 -5.96
CA HIS A 38 -4.66 -14.72 -6.99
C HIS A 38 -5.70 -15.82 -6.74
N ASN A 39 -6.14 -15.96 -5.49
CA ASN A 39 -7.09 -16.95 -5.05
C ASN A 39 -7.85 -16.44 -3.82
N ASP A 40 -9.16 -16.62 -3.82
CA ASP A 40 -10.04 -16.21 -2.71
C ASP A 40 -10.11 -17.28 -1.60
N THR A 41 -9.48 -18.44 -1.79
CA THR A 41 -9.43 -19.53 -0.83
C THR A 41 -8.23 -19.35 0.12
N VAL A 42 -8.51 -18.99 1.37
CA VAL A 42 -7.49 -18.87 2.43
C VAL A 42 -6.70 -20.18 2.57
N GLY A 43 -5.37 -20.06 2.64
CA GLY A 43 -4.46 -21.19 2.71
C GLY A 43 -3.99 -21.72 1.34
N THR A 44 -4.59 -21.24 0.24
CA THR A 44 -4.16 -21.58 -1.13
C THR A 44 -3.41 -20.42 -1.76
N MET A 45 -2.19 -20.69 -2.24
CA MET A 45 -1.36 -19.71 -2.94
C MET A 45 -1.47 -19.93 -4.45
N THR A 46 -1.98 -18.94 -5.17
CA THR A 46 -2.03 -18.92 -6.63
C THR A 46 -1.25 -17.71 -7.13
N THR A 47 -0.44 -17.93 -8.17
CA THR A 47 0.42 -16.92 -8.79
C THR A 47 -0.35 -15.65 -9.15
N THR A 48 0.15 -14.49 -8.73
CA THR A 48 -0.38 -13.18 -9.11
C THR A 48 -0.10 -12.86 -10.58
N LEU A 49 -1.00 -12.13 -11.19
CA LEU A 49 -0.99 -11.82 -12.62
C LEU A 49 -0.54 -10.39 -12.87
N ASP A 50 -0.11 -10.13 -14.10
CA ASP A 50 0.17 -8.77 -14.55
C ASP A 50 -1.05 -7.86 -14.30
N GLY A 51 -0.81 -6.66 -13.75
CA GLY A 51 -1.85 -5.72 -13.34
C GLY A 51 -2.45 -5.97 -11.95
N ASP A 52 -2.08 -7.04 -11.23
CA ASP A 52 -2.53 -7.23 -9.84
C ASP A 52 -1.99 -6.12 -8.92
N TRP A 53 -2.89 -5.48 -8.17
CA TRP A 53 -2.53 -4.56 -7.09
C TRP A 53 -2.10 -5.36 -5.86
N ILE A 54 -0.86 -5.15 -5.40
CA ILE A 54 -0.27 -5.93 -4.30
C ILE A 54 -0.51 -5.26 -2.94
N GLY A 55 -0.44 -3.92 -2.89
CA GLY A 55 -0.58 -3.18 -1.65
C GLY A 55 -0.80 -1.69 -1.84
N ASN A 56 -1.34 -1.05 -0.82
CA ASN A 56 -1.62 0.38 -0.81
C ASN A 56 -1.54 0.95 0.62
N ILE A 57 -0.94 2.12 0.75
CA ILE A 57 -1.00 2.96 1.95
C ILE A 57 -1.69 4.25 1.56
N LYS A 58 -2.84 4.53 2.18
CA LYS A 58 -3.74 5.61 1.77
C LYS A 58 -3.95 6.62 2.87
N TYR A 59 -3.89 7.90 2.49
CA TYR A 59 -4.20 9.04 3.32
C TYR A 59 -5.48 9.71 2.83
N MET A 60 -6.43 9.91 3.74
CA MET A 60 -7.74 10.47 3.43
C MET A 60 -8.07 11.62 4.36
N GLY A 61 -8.84 12.58 3.84
CA GLY A 61 -9.45 13.66 4.62
C GLY A 61 -10.94 13.76 4.30
N THR A 62 -11.70 14.56 5.02
CA THR A 62 -13.12 14.81 4.71
C THR A 62 -13.27 15.99 3.76
N ASN A 63 -14.08 15.83 2.71
CA ASN A 63 -14.41 16.92 1.79
C ASN A 63 -15.49 17.86 2.35
N ASN A 64 -15.91 18.86 1.54
CA ASN A 64 -16.91 19.86 1.92
C ASN A 64 -18.35 19.35 2.04
N VAL A 65 -18.62 18.07 1.73
CA VAL A 65 -19.92 17.42 1.95
C VAL A 65 -19.86 16.36 3.07
N GLY A 66 -18.77 16.32 3.83
CA GLY A 66 -18.62 15.45 5.00
C GLY A 66 -18.28 13.99 4.67
N VAL A 67 -17.67 13.73 3.51
CA VAL A 67 -17.29 12.37 3.07
C VAL A 67 -15.77 12.23 3.02
N PHE A 68 -15.23 11.10 3.50
CA PHE A 68 -13.81 10.78 3.34
C PHE A 68 -13.44 10.68 1.85
N THR A 69 -12.45 11.43 1.42
CA THR A 69 -11.89 11.47 0.07
C THR A 69 -10.38 11.27 0.09
N GLY A 70 -9.80 10.86 -1.04
CA GLY A 70 -8.36 10.69 -1.18
C GLY A 70 -7.62 12.02 -1.08
N GLY A 71 -6.52 12.03 -0.31
CA GLY A 71 -5.55 13.14 -0.27
C GLY A 71 -4.23 12.75 -0.91
N ALA A 72 -3.70 11.58 -0.56
CA ALA A 72 -2.51 10.98 -1.18
C ALA A 72 -2.49 9.46 -0.96
N TYR A 73 -1.73 8.74 -1.78
CA TYR A 73 -1.43 7.34 -1.51
C TYR A 73 -0.13 6.88 -2.15
N MET A 74 0.37 5.76 -1.65
CA MET A 74 1.42 4.97 -2.28
C MET A 74 0.82 3.62 -2.69
N SER A 75 1.02 3.20 -3.93
CA SER A 75 0.49 1.94 -4.44
C SER A 75 1.56 1.12 -5.13
N VAL A 76 1.43 -0.20 -5.03
CA VAL A 76 2.31 -1.17 -5.69
C VAL A 76 1.47 -2.06 -6.60
N GLN A 77 1.80 -2.06 -7.89
CA GLN A 77 1.15 -2.89 -8.90
C GLN A 77 2.17 -3.79 -9.56
N GLN A 78 1.79 -5.04 -9.82
CA GLN A 78 2.58 -5.95 -10.63
C GLN A 78 2.61 -5.49 -12.09
N THR A 79 3.81 -5.42 -12.67
CA THR A 79 4.05 -5.03 -14.07
C THR A 79 4.81 -6.14 -14.79
N GLY A 80 4.08 -7.07 -15.39
CA GLY A 80 4.58 -8.27 -16.05
C GLY A 80 4.25 -9.56 -15.32
N ALA A 81 4.51 -10.69 -15.98
CA ALA A 81 4.25 -12.01 -15.42
C ALA A 81 5.19 -12.33 -14.24
N ALA A 82 4.64 -12.95 -13.18
CA ALA A 82 5.42 -13.43 -12.05
C ALA A 82 6.30 -14.62 -12.47
N GLY A 83 7.55 -14.63 -11.97
CA GLY A 83 8.51 -15.73 -12.13
C GLY A 83 9.14 -16.08 -10.79
N ALA A 84 10.48 -16.09 -10.71
CA ALA A 84 11.19 -16.19 -9.43
C ALA A 84 10.95 -14.96 -8.53
N TYR A 85 10.66 -13.82 -9.15
CA TYR A 85 10.25 -12.58 -8.51
C TYR A 85 8.96 -12.06 -9.16
N VAL A 86 8.29 -11.16 -8.46
CA VAL A 86 7.11 -10.46 -8.96
C VAL A 86 7.55 -9.05 -9.36
N PRO A 87 7.66 -8.73 -10.66
CA PRO A 87 8.04 -7.38 -11.09
C PRO A 87 6.93 -6.41 -10.71
N THR A 88 7.25 -5.31 -10.03
CA THR A 88 6.26 -4.32 -9.59
C THR A 88 6.74 -2.91 -9.87
N GLU A 89 5.81 -2.01 -10.18
CA GLU A 89 6.03 -0.58 -10.03
C GLU A 89 5.47 -0.07 -8.70
N MET A 90 6.06 1.01 -8.19
CA MET A 90 5.56 1.76 -7.03
C MET A 90 5.28 3.20 -7.43
N GLU A 91 4.05 3.64 -7.23
CA GLU A 91 3.57 4.97 -7.60
C GLU A 91 3.21 5.79 -6.36
N TRP A 92 3.54 7.08 -6.38
CA TRP A 92 3.15 8.05 -5.37
C TRP A 92 2.17 9.04 -6.00
N VAL A 93 0.95 9.10 -5.44
CA VAL A 93 -0.15 9.91 -5.98
C VAL A 93 -0.57 10.96 -4.97
N THR A 94 -0.77 12.19 -5.46
CA THR A 94 -1.38 13.29 -4.71
C THR A 94 -2.71 13.69 -5.33
N TYR A 95 -3.49 14.50 -4.63
CA TYR A 95 -4.77 15.00 -5.13
C TYR A 95 -4.80 16.53 -5.08
N THR A 96 -5.39 17.13 -6.12
CA THR A 96 -5.91 18.49 -6.06
C THR A 96 -7.30 18.47 -5.41
N ASN A 97 -7.96 19.62 -5.33
CA ASN A 97 -9.36 19.69 -4.92
C ASN A 97 -10.36 19.12 -5.96
N ALA A 98 -9.89 18.66 -7.11
CA ALA A 98 -10.75 18.20 -8.21
C ALA A 98 -10.33 16.86 -8.84
N ALA A 99 -9.05 16.49 -8.80
CA ALA A 99 -8.52 15.31 -9.49
C ALA A 99 -7.23 14.76 -8.84
N PRO A 100 -6.93 13.45 -9.01
CA PRO A 100 -5.63 12.89 -8.67
C PRO A 100 -4.55 13.37 -9.66
N ASN A 101 -3.35 13.58 -9.15
CA ASN A 101 -2.14 13.75 -9.94
C ASN A 101 -1.45 12.39 -10.06
N LEU A 102 -1.78 11.66 -11.13
CA LEU A 102 -1.27 10.31 -11.37
C LEU A 102 0.13 10.35 -11.99
N ARG A 103 0.93 9.34 -11.68
CA ARG A 103 2.23 9.00 -12.28
C ARG A 103 3.26 10.14 -12.27
N GLN A 104 3.21 10.99 -11.25
CA GLN A 104 4.20 12.07 -11.07
C GLN A 104 5.54 11.54 -10.58
N PHE A 105 5.54 10.49 -9.76
CA PHE A 105 6.74 9.81 -9.30
C PHE A 105 6.48 8.30 -9.26
N VAL A 106 7.21 7.56 -10.11
CA VAL A 106 7.09 6.11 -10.25
C VAL A 106 8.47 5.47 -10.16
N LEU A 107 8.61 4.45 -9.31
CA LEU A 107 9.74 3.52 -9.33
C LEU A 107 9.34 2.32 -10.17
N ASN A 108 10.01 2.12 -11.30
CA ASN A 108 9.68 1.07 -12.26
C ASN A 108 10.32 -0.27 -11.87
N SER A 109 9.77 -1.37 -12.40
CA SER A 109 10.27 -2.72 -12.10
C SER A 109 11.67 -3.02 -12.64
N ASP A 110 12.18 -2.19 -13.57
CA ASP A 110 13.55 -2.23 -14.08
C ASP A 110 14.54 -1.42 -13.22
N GLY A 111 14.07 -0.80 -12.13
CA GLY A 111 14.88 0.03 -11.23
C GLY A 111 15.03 1.49 -11.67
N SER A 112 14.42 1.90 -12.79
CA SER A 112 14.39 3.29 -13.22
C SER A 112 13.32 4.12 -12.48
N THR A 113 13.40 5.44 -12.62
CA THR A 113 12.40 6.36 -12.07
C THR A 113 11.74 7.16 -13.19
N THR A 114 10.41 7.29 -13.15
CA THR A 114 9.66 8.24 -13.97
C THR A 114 9.22 9.41 -13.11
N VAL A 115 9.60 10.63 -13.52
CA VAL A 115 9.20 11.89 -12.87
C VAL A 115 8.61 12.81 -13.92
N THR A 116 7.39 13.30 -13.72
CA THR A 116 6.66 14.14 -14.68
C THR A 116 6.26 15.50 -14.10
#